data_AF-A0A7X7T2T0-F1
#
_entry.id   AF-A0A7X7T2T0-F1
#
_cell.length_a   1.000
_cell.length_b   1.000
_cell.length_c   1.000
_cell.angle_alpha   90.00
_cell.angle_beta   90.00
_cell.angle_gamma   90.00
#
_symmetry.space_group_name_H-M   'P 1'
#
loop_
_entity.id
_entity.type
_entity.pdbx_description
1 polymer ?
#
loop_
_entity_poly.entity_id
_entity_poly.type
_entity_poly.pdbx_seq_one_letter_code
_entity_poly.pdbx_strand_id
1 'polypeptide(L)' 'MTHSRCEVCGREFSAWALIACPICAKVVCRKCGYFDYGRTFCSRDCAILFFHGDDEDELDREEI' A
#
# COMPACT_ATOMS: atom_id res chain seq x y z
N MET A 1 -3.35 14.99 -20.35
CA MET A 1 -3.11 14.80 -18.90
C MET A 1 -3.92 13.59 -18.45
N THR A 2 -3.26 12.52 -18.02
CA THR A 2 -3.93 11.31 -17.53
C THR A 2 -4.48 11.57 -16.12
N HIS A 3 -5.80 11.48 -15.97
CA HIS A 3 -6.49 11.55 -14.69
C HIS A 3 -6.87 10.13 -14.26
N SER A 4 -6.93 9.89 -12.96
CA SER A 4 -7.30 8.62 -12.37
C SER A 4 -8.10 8.85 -11.10
N ARG A 5 -8.89 7.87 -10.69
CA ARG A 5 -9.83 7.98 -9.58
C ARG A 5 -9.23 7.40 -8.31
N CYS A 6 -9.35 8.11 -7.18
CA CYS A 6 -9.06 7.52 -5.88
C CYS A 6 -10.11 6.44 -5.56
N GLU A 7 -9.67 5.24 -5.21
CA GLU A 7 -10.58 4.11 -4.93
C GLU A 7 -11.32 4.23 -3.59
N VAL A 8 -10.93 5.16 -2.72
CA VAL A 8 -11.57 5.40 -1.42
C VAL A 8 -12.64 6.48 -1.51
N CYS A 9 -12.31 7.66 -2.03
CA CYS A 9 -13.25 8.80 -2.10
C CYS A 9 -13.94 8.96 -3.45
N GLY A 10 -13.54 8.22 -4.48
CA GLY A 10 -14.13 8.28 -5.82
C GLY A 10 -13.85 9.56 -6.61
N ARG A 11 -13.05 10.50 -6.08
CA ARG A 11 -12.70 11.74 -6.79
C ARG A 11 -11.59 11.51 -7.81
N GLU A 12 -11.62 12.26 -8.89
CA GLU A 12 -10.57 12.27 -9.91
C GLU A 12 -9.41 13.16 -9.49
N PHE A 13 -8.20 12.66 -9.72
CA PHE A 13 -6.96 13.37 -9.47
C PHE A 13 -6.05 13.19 -10.69
N SER A 14 -5.10 14.08 -10.87
CA SER A 14 -4.01 13.80 -11.82
C SER A 14 -3.24 12.57 -11.36
N ALA A 15 -2.75 11.74 -12.30
CA ALA A 15 -2.10 10.47 -11.97
C ALA A 15 -0.93 10.61 -10.95
N TRP A 16 -0.19 11.71 -11.01
CA TRP A 16 0.93 12.02 -10.09
C TRP A 16 0.51 12.38 -8.66
N ALA A 17 -0.78 12.66 -8.42
CA ALA A 17 -1.32 12.99 -7.10
C ALA A 17 -1.93 11.77 -6.39
N LEU A 18 -2.04 10.63 -7.08
CA LEU A 18 -2.40 9.35 -6.49
C LEU A 18 -1.16 8.57 -6.08
N ILE A 19 -1.30 7.77 -5.03
CA ILE A 19 -0.28 6.88 -4.51
C ILE A 19 -0.82 5.45 -4.62
N ALA A 20 -0.04 4.56 -5.22
CA ALA A 20 -0.35 3.14 -5.26
C ALA A 20 0.02 2.46 -3.93
N CYS A 21 -0.88 1.67 -3.38
CA CYS A 21 -0.61 0.88 -2.19
C CYS A 21 0.39 -0.24 -2.50
N PRO A 22 1.47 -0.41 -1.71
CA PRO A 22 2.48 -1.43 -1.97
C PRO A 22 2.00 -2.87 -1.76
N ILE A 23 0.85 -3.08 -1.10
CA ILE A 23 0.29 -4.42 -0.82
C ILE A 23 -0.69 -4.89 -1.90
N CYS A 24 -1.60 -4.02 -2.35
CA CYS A 24 -2.70 -4.42 -3.22
C CYS A 24 -2.80 -3.60 -4.52
N ALA A 25 -1.83 -2.71 -4.78
CA ALA A 25 -1.77 -1.82 -5.95
C ALA A 25 -2.93 -0.81 -6.11
N LYS A 26 -3.90 -0.78 -5.19
CA LYS A 26 -4.99 0.21 -5.20
C LYS A 26 -4.46 1.63 -5.16
N VAL A 27 -5.07 2.53 -5.93
CA VAL A 27 -4.65 3.94 -6.00
C VAL A 27 -5.49 4.82 -5.08
N VAL A 28 -4.81 5.55 -4.20
CA VAL A 28 -5.44 6.44 -3.21
C VAL A 28 -4.85 7.84 -3.26
N CYS A 29 -5.66 8.85 -2.97
CA CYS A 29 -5.13 10.22 -2.86
C CYS A 29 -4.41 10.40 -1.52
N ARG A 30 -3.56 11.43 -1.42
CA ARG A 30 -2.80 11.74 -0.19
C ARG A 30 -3.66 11.97 1.06
N LYS A 31 -4.95 12.33 0.90
CA LYS A 31 -5.87 12.51 2.03
C LYS A 31 -6.50 11.20 2.50
N CYS A 32 -6.73 10.26 1.59
CA CYS A 32 -7.36 8.97 1.91
C CYS A 32 -6.32 7.90 2.26
N GLY A 33 -5.07 8.10 1.86
CA GLY A 33 -3.98 7.20 2.21
C GLY A 33 -3.71 7.18 3.71
N TYR A 34 -3.46 6.00 4.25
CA TYR A 34 -3.03 5.78 5.62
C TYR A 34 -1.49 5.76 5.65
N PHE A 35 -0.86 6.69 6.37
CA PHE A 35 0.59 6.80 6.44
C PHE A 35 1.11 6.05 7.67
N ASP A 36 1.94 5.04 7.44
CA ASP A 36 2.58 4.24 8.49
C ASP A 36 3.91 3.69 7.98
N TYR A 37 4.83 3.33 8.87
CA TYR A 37 6.14 2.76 8.50
C TYR A 37 6.90 3.53 7.38
N GLY A 38 6.70 4.85 7.28
CA GLY A 38 7.30 5.70 6.24
C GLY A 38 6.67 5.59 4.83
N ARG A 39 5.56 4.86 4.68
CA ARG A 39 4.87 4.62 3.41
C ARG A 39 3.39 4.97 3.50
N THR A 40 2.74 5.14 2.35
CA THR A 40 1.28 5.36 2.27
C THR A 40 0.58 4.10 1.77
N PHE A 41 -0.44 3.67 2.50
CA PHE A 41 -1.26 2.50 2.19
C PHE A 41 -2.70 2.92 1.87
N CYS A 42 -3.46 2.05 1.20
CA CYS A 42 -4.88 2.33 0.95
C CYS A 42 -5.76 2.17 2.20
N SER A 43 -5.28 1.44 3.22
CA SER A 43 -5.99 1.18 4.48
C SER A 43 -5.00 0.78 5.59
N ARG A 44 -5.48 0.81 6.84
CA ARG A 44 -4.74 0.31 8.01
C ARG A 44 -4.41 -1.17 7.89
N ASP A 45 -5.33 -1.99 7.37
CA ASP A 45 -5.12 -3.43 7.22
C ASP A 45 -3.95 -3.74 6.29
N CYS A 46 -3.79 -2.99 5.19
CA CYS A 46 -2.63 -3.13 4.32
C CYS A 46 -1.32 -2.71 5.02
N ALA A 47 -1.35 -1.72 5.92
CA ALA A 47 -0.16 -1.36 6.69
C ALA A 47 0.22 -2.47 7.70
N ILE A 48 -0.77 -3.08 8.35
CA ILE A 48 -0.56 -4.21 9.26
C ILE A 48 -0.03 -5.43 8.50
N LEU A 49 -0.61 -5.75 7.34
CA LEU A 49 -0.13 -6.83 6.47
C LEU A 49 1.30 -6.59 5.97
N PHE A 50 1.66 -5.34 5.67
CA PHE A 50 3.03 -5.00 5.29
C PHE A 50 4.04 -5.24 6.42
N PHE A 51 3.61 -5.07 7.68
CA PHE A 51 4.46 -5.29 8.84
C PHE A 51 4.62 -6.78 9.22
N HIS A 52 3.57 -7.58 9.01
CA HIS A 52 3.54 -9.01 9.40
C HIS A 52 3.68 -9.99 8.23
N GLY A 53 3.78 -9.49 6.99
CA GLY A 53 3.72 -10.30 5.77
C GLY A 53 5.05 -10.89 5.31
N ASP A 54 6.14 -10.66 6.04
CA ASP A 54 7.50 -11.13 5.72
C ASP A 54 8.02 -12.18 6.73
N ASP A 55 7.14 -12.79 7.54
CA ASP A 55 7.49 -13.95 8.39
C ASP A 55 7.49 -15.28 7.59
N GLU A 56 8.07 -15.30 6.38
CA GLU A 56 8.27 -16.52 5.57
C GLU A 56 9.75 -16.87 5.30
N ASP A 57 10.73 -16.25 5.96
CA ASP A 57 12.17 -16.51 5.71
C ASP A 57 12.98 -16.92 6.97
N GLU A 58 12.48 -17.87 7.78
CA GLU A 58 13.36 -18.54 8.78
C GLU A 58 12.94 -19.96 9.16
N LEU A 59 12.74 -20.86 8.16
CA LEU A 59 12.71 -22.30 8.41
C LEU A 59 13.54 -23.09 7.37
N ASP A 60 14.65 -23.63 7.89
CA ASP A 60 15.39 -24.82 7.45
C ASP A 60 16.30 -24.77 6.22
N ARG A 61 17.59 -24.47 6.46
CA ARG A 61 18.67 -25.44 6.13
C ARG A 61 20.02 -25.15 6.81
N GLU A 62 20.13 -25.51 8.09
CA GLU A 62 21.40 -25.99 8.67
C GLU A 62 21.19 -27.41 9.22
N GLU A 63 22.24 -28.23 9.12
CA GLU A 63 22.39 -29.65 9.52
C GLU A 63 21.73 -30.73 8.64
N ILE A 64 22.51 -31.31 7.71
CA ILE A 64 23.20 -32.62 7.87
C ILE A 64 24.55 -32.57 7.15
#